data_AF-A0A928SFE7-F1
#
_entry.id   AF-A0A928SFE7-F1
#
_cell.length_a   1.000
_cell.length_b   1.000
_cell.length_c   1.000
_cell.angle_alpha   90.00
_cell.angle_beta   90.00
_cell.angle_gamma   90.00
#
_symmetry.space_group_name_H-M   'P 1'
#
loop_
_entity.id
_entity.type
_entity.pdbx_description
1 polymer ?
#
loop_
_entity_poly.entity_id
_entity_poly.type
_entity_poly.pdbx_seq_one_letter_code
_entity_poly.pdbx_strand_id
1 'polypeptide(L)'
;MTNVDRDRVEEVKARLESYWQANIRIIAILLIIWFAVAYVPPLFVNQLNQIVIAGFPLGYYMGSQGSLIVFVVEIFFYAWYMNKLDEDYGLVGIKR
;
A
#
# COMPACT_ATOMS: atom_id res chain seq x y z
N MET A 1 -16.01 17.50 -33.58
CA MET A 1 -16.06 16.26 -32.78
C MET A 1 -16.92 15.25 -33.51
N THR A 2 -16.35 14.14 -33.96
CA THR A 2 -17.13 13.02 -34.51
C THR A 2 -17.62 12.11 -33.37
N ASN A 3 -18.61 11.23 -33.60
CA ASN A 3 -19.05 10.27 -32.58
C ASN A 3 -17.89 9.38 -32.09
N VAL A 4 -16.98 9.02 -32.99
CA VAL A 4 -15.77 8.24 -32.72
C VAL A 4 -14.83 8.92 -31.70
N ASP A 5 -14.69 10.24 -31.73
CA ASP A 5 -13.87 10.96 -30.74
C ASP A 5 -14.51 10.93 -29.35
N ARG A 6 -15.85 11.01 -29.28
CA ARG A 6 -16.59 10.96 -28.02
C ARG A 6 -16.50 9.58 -27.37
N ASP A 7 -16.68 8.53 -28.16
CA ASP A 7 -16.62 7.15 -27.70
C ASP A 7 -15.22 6.82 -27.14
N ARG A 8 -14.15 7.28 -27.82
CA ARG A 8 -12.77 7.11 -27.35
C ARG A 8 -12.50 7.87 -26.04
N VAL A 9 -13.03 9.08 -25.90
CA VAL A 9 -12.89 9.88 -24.67
C VAL A 9 -13.57 9.20 -23.48
N GLU A 10 -14.78 8.65 -23.69
CA GLU A 10 -15.50 7.93 -22.63
C GLU A 10 -14.80 6.61 -22.24
N GLU A 11 -14.23 5.87 -23.20
CA GLU A 11 -13.43 4.68 -22.92
C GLU A 11 -12.18 4.98 -22.07
N VAL A 12 -11.45 6.05 -22.40
CA VAL A 12 -10.25 6.47 -21.63
C VAL A 12 -10.62 6.90 -20.22
N LYS A 13 -11.72 7.64 -20.04
CA LYS A 13 -12.21 8.02 -18.71
C LYS A 13 -12.54 6.80 -17.85
N ALA A 14 -13.28 5.83 -18.39
CA ALA A 14 -13.64 4.61 -17.66
C ALA A 14 -12.41 3.80 -17.21
N ARG A 15 -11.38 3.73 -18.05
CA ARG A 15 -10.09 3.10 -17.71
C ARG A 15 -9.33 3.85 -16.62
N LEU A 16 -9.36 5.18 -16.63
CA LEU A 16 -8.71 5.99 -15.60
C LEU A 16 -9.45 5.93 -14.26
N GLU A 17 -10.79 5.91 -14.29
CA GLU A 17 -11.62 5.76 -13.09
C GLU A 17 -11.38 4.42 -12.40
N SER A 18 -11.33 3.33 -13.16
CA SER A 18 -11.02 1.99 -12.62
C SER A 18 -9.60 1.89 -12.05
N TYR A 19 -8.60 2.45 -12.75
CA TYR A 19 -7.23 2.57 -12.23
C TYR A 19 -7.17 3.38 -10.92
N TRP A 20 -7.87 4.51 -10.86
CA TRP A 20 -7.92 5.37 -9.68
C TRP A 20 -8.57 4.66 -8.49
N GLN A 21 -9.67 3.94 -8.69
CA GLN A 21 -10.31 3.13 -7.65
C GLN A 21 -9.38 2.04 -7.12
N ALA A 22 -8.62 1.37 -8.00
CA ALA A 22 -7.63 0.37 -7.59
C ALA A 22 -6.49 0.99 -6.75
N ASN A 23 -5.99 2.15 -7.16
CA ASN A 23 -4.97 2.89 -6.41
C ASN A 23 -5.48 3.35 -5.03
N ILE A 24 -6.72 3.86 -4.94
CA ILE A 24 -7.33 4.20 -3.64
C ILE A 24 -7.43 2.95 -2.75
N ARG A 25 -7.85 1.81 -3.31
CA ARG A 25 -8.01 0.58 -2.55
C ARG A 25 -6.69 0.12 -1.92
N ILE A 26 -5.59 0.17 -2.67
CA ILE A 26 -4.29 -0.23 -2.12
C ILE A 26 -3.80 0.77 -1.08
N ILE A 27 -3.97 2.08 -1.31
CA ILE A 27 -3.63 3.12 -0.32
C ILE A 27 -4.42 2.92 0.97
N ALA A 28 -5.72 2.63 0.87
CA ALA A 28 -6.56 2.37 2.04
C ALA A 28 -6.08 1.15 2.84
N ILE A 29 -5.70 0.07 2.16
CA ILE A 29 -5.12 -1.12 2.82
C ILE A 29 -3.81 -0.77 3.53
N LEU A 30 -2.91 -0.03 2.88
CA LEU A 30 -1.65 0.39 3.47
C LEU A 30 -1.86 1.28 4.69
N LEU A 31 -2.83 2.21 4.65
CA LEU A 31 -3.18 3.04 5.80
C LEU A 31 -3.74 2.22 6.98
N ILE A 32 -4.47 1.14 6.71
CA ILE A 32 -4.95 0.23 7.75
C ILE A 32 -3.79 -0.52 8.41
N ILE A 33 -2.84 -1.03 7.60
CA ILE A 33 -1.65 -1.74 8.12
C ILE A 33 -0.81 -0.77 8.94
N TRP A 34 -0.55 0.43 8.40
CA TRP A 34 0.13 1.51 9.10
C TRP A 34 -0.51 1.81 10.45
N PHE A 35 -1.83 1.99 10.48
CA PHE A 35 -2.57 2.27 11.70
C PHE A 35 -2.45 1.11 12.69
N ALA A 36 -2.59 -0.13 12.23
CA ALA A 36 -2.42 -1.30 13.08
C ALA A 36 -1.01 -1.33 13.71
N VAL A 37 0.03 -1.06 12.94
CA VAL A 37 1.42 -1.09 13.43
C VAL A 37 1.74 0.08 14.36
N ALA A 38 1.14 1.25 14.14
CA ALA A 38 1.33 2.41 15.01
C ALA A 38 0.57 2.29 16.35
N TYR A 39 -0.66 1.77 16.34
CA TYR A 39 -1.57 1.84 17.49
C TYR A 39 -1.75 0.53 18.24
N VAL A 40 -1.63 -0.64 17.60
CA VAL A 40 -1.82 -1.94 18.29
C VAL A 40 -0.68 -2.25 19.28
N PRO A 41 0.62 -2.09 18.94
CA PRO A 41 1.69 -2.45 19.87
C PRO A 41 1.67 -1.65 21.20
N PRO A 42 1.40 -0.33 21.21
CA PRO A 42 1.27 0.41 22.47
C PRO A 42 0.10 -0.04 23.34
N LEU A 43 -1.06 -0.37 22.74
CA LEU A 43 -2.25 -0.80 23.48
C LEU A 43 -2.03 -2.13 24.24
N PHE A 44 -1.21 -3.01 23.68
CA PHE A 44 -0.93 -4.33 24.24
C PHE A 44 0.51 -4.46 24.74
N VAL A 45 1.20 -3.34 25.02
CA VAL A 45 2.63 -3.34 25.35
C VAL A 45 3.00 -4.28 26.50
N ASN A 46 2.13 -4.40 27.51
CA ASN A 46 2.35 -5.28 28.66
C ASN A 46 2.30 -6.77 28.26
N GLN A 47 1.40 -7.14 27.34
CA GLN A 47 1.28 -8.49 26.82
C GLN A 47 2.39 -8.79 25.81
N LEU A 48 2.69 -7.86 24.89
CA LEU A 48 3.78 -8.02 23.92
C LEU A 48 5.14 -8.13 24.61
N ASN A 49 5.37 -7.40 25.69
CA ASN A 49 6.65 -7.47 26.41
C ASN A 49 6.91 -8.81 27.11
N GLN A 50 5.92 -9.69 27.23
CA GLN A 50 6.13 -11.07 27.69
C GLN A 50 6.78 -11.94 26.61
N ILE A 51 6.66 -11.55 25.34
CA ILE A 51 7.28 -12.22 24.21
C ILE A 51 8.65 -11.57 23.99
N VAL A 52 9.71 -12.35 24.07
CA VAL A 52 11.08 -11.88 23.83
C VAL A 52 11.52 -12.32 22.43
N ILE A 53 11.90 -11.35 21.59
CA ILE A 53 12.46 -11.59 20.26
C ILE A 53 13.88 -11.02 20.24
N ALA A 54 14.84 -11.82 19.80
CA ALA A 54 16.24 -11.43 19.67
C ALA A 54 16.84 -10.80 20.95
N GLY A 55 16.37 -11.24 22.13
CA GLY A 55 16.82 -10.74 23.43
C GLY A 55 16.10 -9.48 23.93
N PHE A 56 15.13 -8.93 23.17
CA PHE A 56 14.37 -7.75 23.55
C PHE A 56 12.87 -8.07 23.69
N PRO A 57 12.15 -7.41 24.63
CA PRO A 57 10.69 -7.49 24.69
C PRO A 57 10.07 -7.00 23.37
N LEU A 58 9.07 -7.71 22.85
CA LEU A 58 8.51 -7.43 21.53
C LEU A 58 7.90 -6.03 21.43
N GLY A 59 7.25 -5.53 22.50
CA GLY A 59 6.72 -4.16 22.52
C GLY A 59 7.83 -3.11 22.37
N TYR A 60 8.97 -3.33 23.02
CA TYR A 60 10.16 -2.49 22.87
C TYR A 60 10.77 -2.59 21.46
N TYR A 61 10.87 -3.80 20.90
CA TYR A 61 11.36 -4.02 19.55
C TYR A 61 10.50 -3.33 18.49
N MET A 62 9.16 -3.41 18.61
CA MET A 62 8.23 -2.76 17.70
C MET A 62 8.36 -1.23 17.72
N GLY A 63 8.56 -0.64 18.90
CA GLY A 63 8.78 0.80 19.03
C GLY A 63 10.14 1.30 18.52
N SER A 64 11.16 0.44 18.51
CA SER A 64 12.53 0.82 18.16
C SER A 64 12.91 0.55 16.71
N GLN A 65 12.58 -0.62 16.16
CA GLN A 65 12.95 -1.02 14.79
C GLN A 65 11.80 -1.71 14.03
N GLY A 66 10.92 -2.43 14.73
CA GLY A 66 9.86 -3.21 14.10
C GLY A 66 8.93 -2.35 13.24
N SER A 67 8.51 -1.19 13.73
CA SER A 67 7.68 -0.26 12.94
C SER A 67 8.39 0.20 11.65
N LEU A 68 9.66 0.59 11.74
CA LEU A 68 10.46 1.02 10.58
C LEU A 68 10.58 -0.07 9.52
N ILE A 69 10.79 -1.32 9.93
CA ILE A 69 10.83 -2.46 9.00
C ILE A 69 9.50 -2.61 8.27
N VAL A 70 8.37 -2.49 8.99
CA VAL A 70 7.04 -2.57 8.36
C VAL A 70 6.84 -1.45 7.33
N PHE A 71 7.22 -0.21 7.65
CA PHE A 71 7.14 0.90 6.69
C PHE A 71 7.93 0.63 5.40
N VAL A 72 9.14 0.10 5.51
CA VAL A 72 9.96 -0.25 4.34
C VAL A 72 9.25 -1.32 3.51
N VAL A 73 8.70 -2.35 4.16
CA VAL A 73 7.91 -3.40 3.48
C VAL A 73 6.67 -2.83 2.79
N GLU A 74 5.94 -1.90 3.41
CA GLU A 74 4.79 -1.22 2.81
C GLU A 74 5.19 -0.47 1.53
N ILE A 75 6.30 0.26 1.55
CA ILE A 75 6.81 0.99 0.38
C ILE A 75 7.16 0.03 -0.76
N PHE A 76 7.91 -1.04 -0.47
CA PHE A 76 8.27 -2.03 -1.49
C PHE A 76 7.04 -2.74 -2.06
N PHE A 77 6.10 -3.10 -1.20
CA PHE A 77 4.85 -3.74 -1.61
C PHE A 77 4.00 -2.79 -2.48
N TYR A 78 3.89 -1.53 -2.10
CA TYR A 78 3.22 -0.50 -2.92
C TYR A 78 3.89 -0.37 -4.29
N ALA A 79 5.21 -0.22 -4.34
CA ALA A 79 5.94 -0.07 -5.60
C ALA A 79 5.76 -1.30 -6.51
N TRP A 80 5.85 -2.50 -5.95
CA TRP A 80 5.60 -3.74 -6.69
C TRP A 80 4.16 -3.84 -7.20
N TYR A 81 3.18 -3.52 -6.35
CA TYR A 81 1.76 -3.55 -6.71
C TYR A 81 1.43 -2.54 -7.81
N MET A 82 1.96 -1.32 -7.72
CA MET A 82 1.77 -0.29 -8.74
C MET A 82 2.37 -0.69 -10.07
N ASN A 83 3.57 -1.31 -10.08
CA ASN A 83 4.15 -1.82 -11.32
C ASN A 83 3.26 -2.88 -11.97
N LYS A 84 2.65 -3.76 -11.17
CA LYS A 84 1.69 -4.75 -11.66
C LYS A 84 0.39 -4.11 -12.17
N LEU A 85 -0.13 -3.11 -11.45
CA LEU A 85 -1.32 -2.37 -11.86
C LEU A 85 -1.08 -1.60 -13.17
N ASP A 86 0.09 -1.00 -13.33
CA ASP A 86 0.47 -0.34 -14.58
C ASP A 86 0.54 -1.33 -15.75
N GLU A 87 0.98 -2.57 -15.51
CA GLU A 87 1.03 -3.64 -16.52
C GLU A 87 -0.38 -4.06 -16.93
N ASP A 88 -1.27 -4.31 -15.96
CA ASP A 88 -2.66 -4.71 -16.18
C ASP A 88 -3.46 -3.66 -16.98
N TYR A 89 -3.14 -2.37 -16.80
CA TYR A 89 -3.79 -1.26 -17.51
C TYR A 89 -3.06 -0.81 -18.79
N GLY A 90 -1.92 -1.44 -19.13
CA GLY A 90 -1.15 -1.17 -20.35
C GLY A 90 -0.36 0.14 -20.34
N LEU A 91 -0.06 0.68 -19.16
CA LEU A 91 0.64 1.96 -18.98
C LEU A 91 2.18 1.81 -19.00
N VAL A 92 2.70 0.58 -18.87
CA VAL A 92 4.14 0.27 -18.84
C VAL A 92 4.88 0.65 -20.13
N GLY A 93 4.22 0.62 -21.29
CA GLY A 93 4.83 0.90 -22.60
C GLY A 93 5.18 2.37 -22.88
N ILE A 94 4.81 3.31 -22.01
CA ILE A 94 5.00 4.77 -22.22
C ILE A 94 6.34 5.27 -21.63
N LYS A 95 7.01 4.48 -20.80
CA LYS A 95 8.36 4.78 -20.30
C LYS A 95 9.41 4.20 -21.26
N ARG A 96 9.79 4.95 -22.29
CA ARG A 96 11.08 4.73 -22.99
C ARG A 96 11.79 6.05 -23.21
#